data_AF-A0A9E1WKI0-F1
#
_entry.id   AF-A0A9E1WKI0-F1
#
_cell.length_a   1.000
_cell.length_b   1.000
_cell.length_c   1.000
_cell.angle_alpha   90.00
_cell.angle_beta   90.00
_cell.angle_gamma   90.00
#
_symmetry.space_group_name_H-M   'P 1'
#
loop_
_entity.id
_entity.type
_entity.pdbx_description
1 polymer ?
#
loop_
_entity_poly.entity_id
_entity_poly.type
_entity_poly.pdbx_seq_one_letter_code
_entity_poly.pdbx_strand_id
1 'polypeptide(L)'
;MKQYLNIFFVTFLSLSIFGCARVAKEQNLSWDKAYNSSTKERFIPLELFTGGKWDGKHELILNEVSNTACATISGNERPCDNYYTTGPFKTEVNNTKIEWAGNEVSYYRRTFSIRGEEVISFFAINNSRDGLVRIYDKREPRGARTYTGLGSKFPLGYWKQGEVRTYPSRAPRTIEIIELDGPDHCLTFRWIVGEGKGRNDDNNYTFCPGRGFTNILHNNE
;
A
#
# COMPACT_ATOMS: atom_id res chain seq x y z
N MET A 1 -9.38 69.49 -13.61
CA MET A 1 -10.23 68.27 -13.68
C MET A 1 -9.29 67.08 -13.71
N LYS A 2 -9.23 66.31 -12.61
CA LYS A 2 -9.69 64.90 -12.53
C LYS A 2 -8.96 64.01 -13.58
N GLN A 3 -8.22 62.95 -13.24
CA GLN A 3 -8.37 62.02 -12.13
C GLN A 3 -7.11 61.17 -11.96
N TYR A 4 -6.90 60.77 -10.71
CA TYR A 4 -5.99 59.77 -10.16
C TYR A 4 -6.06 58.38 -10.82
N LEU A 5 -5.06 57.58 -10.45
CA LEU A 5 -5.12 56.15 -10.13
C LEU A 5 -4.69 55.19 -11.24
N ASN A 6 -3.52 54.55 -11.06
CA ASN A 6 -3.43 53.09 -10.86
C ASN A 6 -1.96 52.67 -10.72
N ILE A 7 -1.43 52.79 -9.50
CA ILE A 7 -0.36 51.91 -9.00
C ILE A 7 -1.09 50.75 -8.34
N PHE A 8 -1.18 49.58 -8.96
CA PHE A 8 -1.48 48.30 -8.30
C PHE A 8 -1.30 47.16 -9.32
N PHE A 9 -0.93 45.95 -8.83
CA PHE A 9 -0.59 44.69 -9.52
C PHE A 9 0.91 44.54 -9.86
N VAL A 10 1.70 43.59 -9.32
CA VAL A 10 1.43 42.30 -8.68
C VAL A 10 2.57 41.96 -7.70
N THR A 11 2.31 41.96 -6.40
CA THR A 11 3.09 41.20 -5.41
C THR A 11 2.18 40.15 -4.81
N PHE A 12 2.04 38.99 -5.46
CA PHE A 12 1.39 37.82 -4.88
C PHE A 12 1.95 36.54 -5.53
N LEU A 13 3.18 36.18 -5.15
CA LEU A 13 3.76 34.88 -5.51
C LEU A 13 4.67 34.37 -4.37
N SER A 14 4.15 34.27 -3.16
CA SER A 14 4.93 33.72 -2.03
C SER A 14 4.12 33.04 -0.92
N LEU A 15 2.83 32.70 -1.15
CA LEU A 15 1.98 32.06 -0.15
C LEU A 15 1.79 30.54 -0.33
N SER A 16 2.26 29.93 -1.42
CA SER A 16 2.06 28.50 -1.67
C SER A 16 3.13 27.57 -1.05
N ILE A 17 4.27 28.11 -0.60
CA ILE A 17 5.39 27.29 -0.08
C ILE A 17 5.17 26.92 1.39
N PHE A 18 4.49 27.77 2.17
CA PHE A 18 4.23 27.52 3.60
C PHE A 18 3.19 26.41 3.85
N GLY A 19 2.26 26.17 2.91
CA GLY A 19 1.26 25.12 3.03
C GLY A 19 1.84 23.72 2.90
N CYS A 20 2.67 23.48 1.87
CA CYS A 20 3.29 22.17 1.63
C CYS A 20 4.25 21.76 2.75
N ALA A 21 5.05 22.69 3.29
CA ALA A 21 5.99 22.40 4.36
C ALA A 21 5.29 21.98 5.66
N ARG A 22 4.16 22.62 6.00
CA ARG A 22 3.33 22.23 7.16
C ARG A 22 2.72 20.85 6.98
N VAL A 23 2.18 20.56 5.80
CA VAL A 23 1.57 19.25 5.48
C VAL A 23 2.59 18.12 5.49
N ALA A 24 3.82 18.36 5.02
CA ALA A 24 4.90 17.36 5.08
C ALA A 24 5.36 17.12 6.53
N LYS A 25 5.48 18.19 7.33
CA LYS A 25 5.85 18.11 8.74
C LYS A 25 4.79 17.37 9.57
N GLU A 26 3.52 17.66 9.35
CA GLU A 26 2.40 17.01 10.05
C GLU A 26 2.26 15.53 9.67
N GLN A 27 2.49 15.16 8.41
CA GLN A 27 2.53 13.76 8.00
C GLN A 27 3.67 13.00 8.69
N ASN A 28 4.90 13.54 8.72
CA ASN A 28 6.01 12.89 9.42
C ASN A 28 5.71 12.69 10.92
N LEU A 29 5.09 13.68 11.57
CA LEU A 29 4.68 13.55 12.97
C LEU A 29 3.63 12.45 13.22
N SER A 30 2.78 12.14 12.23
CA SER A 30 1.88 10.99 12.35
C SER A 30 2.65 9.68 12.30
N TRP A 31 3.63 9.54 11.40
CA TRP A 31 4.41 8.30 11.24
C TRP A 31 5.31 8.00 12.43
N ASP A 32 5.84 9.03 13.11
CA ASP A 32 6.56 8.87 14.38
C ASP A 32 5.70 8.17 15.46
N LYS A 33 4.38 8.34 15.43
CA LYS A 33 3.44 7.72 16.38
C LYS A 33 3.12 6.27 16.04
N ALA A 34 3.44 5.80 14.83
CA ALA A 34 3.21 4.42 14.44
C ALA A 34 4.03 3.44 15.28
N TYR A 35 5.24 3.85 15.70
CA TYR A 35 6.16 2.98 16.41
C TYR A 35 6.07 3.15 17.93
N ASN A 36 5.90 2.03 18.63
CA ASN A 36 5.96 1.97 20.09
C ASN A 36 7.34 1.46 20.54
N SER A 37 8.12 2.35 21.14
CA SER A 37 9.48 2.04 21.59
C SER A 37 9.54 1.05 22.76
N SER A 38 8.47 0.91 23.54
CA SER A 38 8.38 -0.03 24.66
C SER A 38 8.06 -1.45 24.20
N THR A 39 7.10 -1.62 23.28
CA THR A 39 6.72 -2.94 22.76
C THR A 39 7.54 -3.38 21.55
N LYS A 40 8.30 -2.44 20.96
CA LYS A 40 9.07 -2.62 19.71
C LYS A 40 8.18 -2.97 18.51
N GLU A 41 6.92 -2.56 18.56
CA GLU A 41 5.93 -2.79 17.51
C GLU A 41 5.67 -1.51 16.72
N ARG A 42 5.33 -1.66 15.44
CA ARG A 42 4.82 -0.59 14.60
C ARG A 42 3.41 -0.93 14.16
N PHE A 43 2.49 0.03 14.25
CA PHE A 43 1.22 -0.06 13.57
C PHE A 43 1.40 0.20 12.07
N ILE A 44 0.99 -0.74 11.22
CA ILE A 44 1.04 -0.65 9.77
C ILE A 44 -0.37 -0.31 9.25
N PRO A 45 -0.61 0.95 8.83
CA PRO A 45 -1.92 1.40 8.36
C PRO A 45 -2.15 1.03 6.88
N LEU A 46 -3.41 1.12 6.44
CA LEU A 46 -3.77 0.91 5.03
C LEU A 46 -3.14 1.95 4.10
N GLU A 47 -2.94 3.15 4.61
CA GLU A 47 -2.34 4.28 3.94
C GLU A 47 -0.91 4.02 3.48
N LEU A 48 -0.19 3.10 4.15
CA LEU A 48 1.12 2.67 3.69
C LEU A 48 1.05 1.83 2.41
N PHE A 49 0.00 1.02 2.26
CA PHE A 49 -0.26 0.27 1.03
C PHE A 49 -0.74 1.19 -0.10
N THR A 50 -1.68 2.09 0.20
CA THR A 50 -2.32 2.95 -0.82
C THR A 50 -1.47 4.17 -1.19
N GLY A 51 -0.53 4.56 -0.34
CA GLY A 51 0.18 5.84 -0.41
C GLY A 51 -0.67 7.05 -0.04
N GLY A 52 -1.83 6.83 0.60
CA GLY A 52 -2.68 7.89 1.14
C GLY A 52 -2.04 8.60 2.34
N LYS A 53 -2.69 9.68 2.79
CA LYS A 53 -2.30 10.38 4.02
C LYS A 53 -2.88 9.64 5.23
N TRP A 54 -2.03 9.34 6.20
CA TRP A 54 -2.44 8.72 7.46
C TRP A 54 -2.65 9.78 8.55
N ASP A 55 -3.74 9.65 9.30
CA ASP A 55 -4.14 10.57 10.38
C ASP A 55 -3.50 10.23 11.73
N GLY A 56 -2.72 9.14 11.81
CA GLY A 56 -2.08 8.68 13.02
C GLY A 56 -2.95 7.80 13.92
N LYS A 57 -4.20 7.48 13.52
CA LYS A 57 -5.05 6.56 14.29
C LYS A 57 -4.71 5.12 13.98
N HIS A 58 -4.71 4.29 15.02
CA HIS A 58 -4.36 2.88 14.93
C HIS A 58 -5.61 2.04 14.57
N GLU A 59 -6.24 2.39 13.46
CA GLU A 59 -7.48 1.81 12.94
C GLU A 59 -7.28 1.36 11.49
N LEU A 60 -7.98 0.29 11.09
CA LEU A 60 -7.90 -0.25 9.72
C LEU A 60 -9.22 0.05 8.98
N ILE A 61 -9.41 1.32 8.64
CA ILE A 61 -10.60 1.82 7.93
C ILE A 61 -10.23 2.09 6.48
N LEU A 62 -10.97 1.50 5.53
CA LEU A 62 -10.76 1.80 4.12
C LEU A 62 -11.30 3.20 3.80
N ASN A 63 -10.39 4.14 3.57
CA ASN A 63 -10.68 5.50 3.17
C ASN A 63 -10.58 5.68 1.66
N GLU A 64 -11.29 6.66 1.11
CA GLU A 64 -11.19 6.97 -0.30
C GLU A 64 -9.77 7.34 -0.72
N VAL A 65 -9.30 6.72 -1.80
CA VAL A 65 -7.99 6.97 -2.37
C VAL A 65 -8.03 6.90 -3.89
N SER A 66 -7.24 7.77 -4.51
CA SER A 66 -6.85 7.69 -5.91
C SER A 66 -5.40 8.13 -5.99
N ASN A 67 -4.50 7.17 -6.00
CA ASN A 67 -3.06 7.43 -5.93
C ASN A 67 -2.29 6.59 -6.96
N THR A 68 -1.15 7.11 -7.39
CA THR A 68 -0.20 6.39 -8.25
C THR A 68 1.10 6.19 -7.50
N ALA A 69 1.47 4.94 -7.33
CA ALA A 69 2.77 4.55 -6.80
C ALA A 69 3.72 4.23 -7.95
N CYS A 70 5.00 4.57 -7.79
CA CYS A 70 6.06 4.33 -8.78
C CYS A 70 7.06 3.37 -8.13
N ALA A 71 7.09 2.11 -8.60
CA ALA A 71 7.92 1.05 -8.02
C ALA A 71 9.02 0.59 -8.97
N THR A 72 10.25 0.48 -8.47
CA THR A 72 11.39 -0.07 -9.22
C THR A 72 11.61 -1.55 -8.90
N ILE A 73 12.29 -2.26 -9.81
CA ILE A 73 12.81 -3.60 -9.52
C ILE A 73 14.29 -3.45 -9.17
N SER A 74 14.68 -3.91 -7.99
CA SER A 74 16.07 -3.90 -7.54
C SER A 74 16.97 -4.70 -8.49
N GLY A 75 18.12 -4.14 -8.85
CA GLY A 75 19.03 -4.73 -9.85
C GLY A 75 18.66 -4.41 -11.30
N ASN A 76 17.62 -3.60 -11.53
CA ASN A 76 17.22 -3.16 -12.87
C ASN A 76 17.31 -1.62 -12.99
N GLU A 77 17.93 -1.12 -14.06
CA GLU A 77 18.11 0.31 -14.32
C GLU A 77 16.92 0.95 -15.06
N ARG A 78 15.89 0.16 -15.40
CA ARG A 78 14.70 0.68 -16.10
C ARG A 78 13.91 1.65 -15.20
N PRO A 79 13.15 2.60 -15.82
CA PRO A 79 12.21 3.44 -15.09
C PRO A 79 11.22 2.61 -14.25
N CYS A 80 10.73 3.21 -13.16
CA CYS A 80 9.73 2.56 -12.32
C CYS A 80 8.44 2.26 -13.09
N ASP A 81 7.74 1.22 -12.65
CA ASP A 81 6.38 0.94 -13.11
C ASP A 81 5.37 1.70 -12.26
N ASN A 82 4.33 2.21 -12.92
CA ASN A 82 3.23 2.85 -12.25
C ASN A 82 2.17 1.84 -11.81
N TYR A 83 1.77 1.95 -10.54
CA TYR A 83 0.71 1.19 -9.90
C TYR A 83 -0.38 2.15 -9.42
N TYR A 84 -1.54 2.09 -10.05
CA TYR A 84 -2.67 2.95 -9.73
C TYR A 84 -3.55 2.26 -8.71
N THR A 85 -3.75 2.87 -7.54
CA THR A 85 -4.60 2.34 -6.47
C THR A 85 -5.81 3.25 -6.28
N THR A 86 -7.00 2.66 -6.36
CA THR A 86 -8.29 3.36 -6.25
C THR A 86 -9.25 2.60 -5.34
N GLY A 87 -10.20 3.30 -4.72
CA GLY A 87 -11.26 2.71 -3.90
C GLY A 87 -11.52 3.50 -2.62
N PRO A 88 -12.22 2.92 -1.63
CA PRO A 88 -12.73 1.55 -1.63
C PRO A 88 -13.89 1.35 -2.60
N PHE A 89 -14.03 0.12 -3.07
CA PHE A 89 -15.22 -0.40 -3.75
C PHE A 89 -15.80 -1.53 -2.92
N LYS A 90 -16.98 -2.01 -3.30
CA LYS A 90 -17.62 -3.18 -2.68
C LYS A 90 -17.89 -4.26 -3.72
N THR A 91 -17.82 -5.52 -3.30
CA THR A 91 -18.33 -6.64 -4.10
C THR A 91 -19.85 -6.69 -4.05
N GLU A 92 -20.49 -7.26 -5.08
CA GLU A 92 -21.94 -7.52 -5.07
C GLU A 92 -22.32 -8.64 -4.09
N VAL A 93 -21.42 -9.60 -3.89
CA VAL A 93 -21.58 -10.73 -2.95
C VAL A 93 -20.23 -11.09 -2.35
N ASN A 94 -20.23 -11.54 -1.10
CA ASN A 94 -19.07 -12.08 -0.42
C ASN A 94 -18.90 -13.57 -0.73
N ASN A 95 -18.14 -13.89 -1.77
CA ASN A 95 -17.72 -15.26 -2.11
C ASN A 95 -16.36 -15.62 -1.48
N THR A 96 -15.98 -14.95 -0.39
CA THR A 96 -14.71 -15.16 0.30
C THR A 96 -14.94 -15.78 1.69
N LYS A 97 -13.85 -16.15 2.37
CA LYS A 97 -13.84 -16.57 3.77
C LYS A 97 -13.58 -15.41 4.74
N ILE A 98 -13.81 -14.17 4.30
CA ILE A 98 -13.71 -12.98 5.14
C ILE A 98 -15.08 -12.80 5.81
N GLU A 99 -15.28 -13.50 6.92
CA GLU A 99 -16.59 -13.65 7.56
C GLU A 99 -17.07 -12.33 8.18
N TRP A 100 -16.14 -11.55 8.73
CA TRP A 100 -16.47 -10.29 9.38
C TRP A 100 -17.03 -9.23 8.42
N ALA A 101 -16.86 -9.40 7.11
CA ALA A 101 -17.35 -8.46 6.10
C ALA A 101 -18.86 -8.62 5.83
N GLY A 102 -19.49 -9.71 6.28
CA GLY A 102 -20.90 -9.97 6.02
C GLY A 102 -21.16 -10.26 4.53
N ASN A 103 -22.16 -9.60 3.94
CA ASN A 103 -22.64 -9.91 2.59
C ASN A 103 -21.78 -9.32 1.46
N GLU A 104 -20.96 -8.31 1.75
CA GLU A 104 -20.17 -7.58 0.75
C GLU A 104 -18.75 -7.38 1.28
N VAL A 105 -17.74 -7.50 0.43
CA VAL A 105 -16.35 -7.25 0.81
C VAL A 105 -15.91 -5.91 0.26
N SER A 106 -15.44 -5.02 1.14
CA SER A 106 -14.81 -3.76 0.71
C SER A 106 -13.37 -4.00 0.28
N TYR A 107 -12.94 -3.38 -0.82
CA TYR A 107 -11.60 -3.60 -1.39
C TYR A 107 -11.02 -2.35 -2.07
N TYR A 108 -9.69 -2.29 -2.14
CA TYR A 108 -8.98 -1.40 -3.05
C TYR A 108 -8.71 -2.11 -4.38
N ARG A 109 -8.88 -1.39 -5.49
CA ARG A 109 -8.50 -1.81 -6.83
C ARG A 109 -7.12 -1.26 -7.16
N ARG A 110 -6.19 -2.14 -7.52
CA ARG A 110 -4.88 -1.77 -8.06
C ARG A 110 -4.76 -2.19 -9.53
N THR A 111 -4.36 -1.26 -10.39
CA THR A 111 -4.04 -1.55 -11.80
C THR A 111 -2.60 -1.18 -12.13
N PHE A 112 -1.98 -1.91 -13.05
CA PHE A 112 -0.62 -1.67 -13.56
C PHE A 112 -0.43 -2.40 -14.88
N SER A 113 0.64 -2.11 -15.62
CA SER A 113 0.95 -2.78 -16.89
C SER A 113 2.12 -3.74 -16.74
N ILE A 114 2.03 -4.92 -17.36
CA ILE A 114 3.17 -5.82 -17.57
C ILE A 114 3.25 -6.10 -19.07
N ARG A 115 4.35 -5.68 -19.71
CA ARG A 115 4.57 -5.90 -21.16
C ARG A 115 3.43 -5.36 -22.04
N GLY A 116 2.86 -4.21 -21.67
CA GLY A 116 1.73 -3.59 -22.37
C GLY A 116 0.36 -4.09 -21.94
N GLU A 117 0.28 -5.22 -21.23
CA GLU A 117 -1.00 -5.79 -20.79
C GLU A 117 -1.42 -5.25 -19.42
N GLU A 118 -2.70 -4.90 -19.30
CA GLU A 118 -3.27 -4.44 -18.03
C GLU A 118 -3.42 -5.61 -17.05
N VAL A 119 -2.98 -5.36 -15.81
CA VAL A 119 -3.21 -6.24 -14.67
C VAL A 119 -4.12 -5.52 -13.69
N ILE A 120 -5.22 -6.17 -13.33
CA ILE A 120 -6.18 -5.65 -12.33
C ILE A 120 -6.14 -6.57 -11.12
N SER A 121 -6.03 -6.01 -9.92
CA SER A 121 -6.05 -6.75 -8.66
C SER A 121 -6.94 -6.07 -7.64
N PHE A 122 -7.74 -6.84 -6.90
CA PHE A 122 -8.54 -6.33 -5.78
C PHE A 122 -7.96 -6.81 -4.45
N PHE A 123 -7.80 -5.90 -3.49
CA PHE A 123 -7.22 -6.14 -2.17
C PHE A 123 -8.20 -5.79 -1.06
N ALA A 124 -8.51 -6.75 -0.21
CA ALA A 124 -9.37 -6.56 0.96
C ALA A 124 -8.59 -6.88 2.24
N ILE A 125 -9.06 -6.36 3.38
CA ILE A 125 -8.53 -6.80 4.68
C ILE A 125 -8.88 -8.28 4.87
N ASN A 126 -7.92 -9.09 5.30
CA ASN A 126 -8.09 -10.52 5.50
C ASN A 126 -8.98 -10.83 6.72
N ASN A 127 -9.33 -12.11 6.91
CA ASN A 127 -10.22 -12.50 8.02
C ASN A 127 -9.62 -12.19 9.41
N SER A 128 -8.29 -12.32 9.55
CA SER A 128 -7.57 -12.05 10.80
C SER A 128 -7.37 -10.56 11.11
N ARG A 129 -7.74 -9.67 10.18
CA ARG A 129 -7.59 -8.20 10.29
C ARG A 129 -6.17 -7.72 10.55
N ASP A 130 -5.20 -8.44 10.00
CA ASP A 130 -3.77 -8.16 10.17
C ASP A 130 -2.99 -8.17 8.83
N GLY A 131 -3.72 -8.16 7.72
CA GLY A 131 -3.11 -8.04 6.40
C GLY A 131 -4.12 -7.77 5.28
N LEU A 132 -3.61 -7.37 4.12
CA LEU A 132 -4.39 -7.31 2.88
C LEU A 132 -4.23 -8.60 2.10
N VAL A 133 -5.35 -9.21 1.75
CA VAL A 133 -5.44 -10.38 0.87
C VAL A 133 -5.94 -9.96 -0.51
N ARG A 134 -5.37 -10.57 -1.56
CA ARG A 134 -5.88 -10.40 -2.92
C ARG A 134 -7.11 -11.29 -3.10
N ILE A 135 -8.25 -10.71 -3.47
CA ILE A 135 -9.52 -11.42 -3.69
C ILE A 135 -9.86 -11.59 -5.19
N TYR A 136 -9.20 -10.83 -6.06
CA TYR A 136 -9.35 -10.90 -7.52
C TYR A 136 -8.03 -10.54 -8.22
N ASP A 137 -7.75 -11.18 -9.36
CA ASP A 137 -6.63 -10.88 -10.25
C ASP A 137 -7.07 -11.15 -11.71
N LYS A 138 -6.94 -10.17 -12.60
CA LYS A 138 -7.13 -10.33 -14.04
C LYS A 138 -5.85 -9.99 -14.77
N ARG A 139 -5.43 -10.86 -15.68
CA ARG A 139 -4.25 -10.68 -16.54
C ARG A 139 -4.52 -11.29 -17.89
N GLU A 140 -4.22 -10.58 -18.97
CA GLU A 140 -4.24 -11.19 -20.29
C GLU A 140 -2.96 -12.02 -20.53
N PRO A 141 -3.03 -13.15 -21.26
CA PRO A 141 -4.24 -13.84 -21.76
C PRO A 141 -4.84 -14.83 -20.73
N ARG A 142 -4.36 -14.82 -19.47
CA ARG A 142 -4.73 -15.81 -18.44
C ARG A 142 -6.14 -15.65 -17.88
N GLY A 143 -6.86 -14.60 -18.25
CA GLY A 143 -8.20 -14.29 -17.78
C GLY A 143 -8.26 -13.82 -16.32
N ALA A 144 -9.46 -13.87 -15.76
CA ALA A 144 -9.76 -13.47 -14.39
C ALA A 144 -9.70 -14.67 -13.42
N ARG A 145 -9.21 -14.42 -12.21
CA ARG A 145 -9.16 -15.38 -11.11
C ARG A 145 -9.72 -14.73 -9.85
N THR A 146 -10.59 -15.45 -9.17
CA THR A 146 -11.07 -15.11 -7.83
C THR A 146 -10.31 -15.92 -6.78
N TYR A 147 -10.17 -15.34 -5.59
CA TYR A 147 -9.48 -15.97 -4.47
C TYR A 147 -10.41 -16.04 -3.27
N THR A 148 -10.22 -17.05 -2.44
CA THR A 148 -11.07 -17.34 -1.27
C THR A 148 -10.95 -16.32 -0.14
N GLY A 149 -10.15 -15.25 -0.27
CA GLY A 149 -9.86 -14.32 0.83
C GLY A 149 -8.99 -14.91 1.95
N LEU A 150 -8.46 -16.12 1.74
CA LEU A 150 -7.44 -16.73 2.58
C LEU A 150 -6.04 -16.27 2.17
N GLY A 151 -5.15 -16.06 3.14
CA GLY A 151 -3.78 -15.58 2.90
C GLY A 151 -3.58 -14.12 3.30
N SER A 152 -2.38 -13.60 3.04
CA SER A 152 -2.05 -12.18 3.07
C SER A 152 -0.97 -11.88 2.04
N LYS A 153 -0.93 -10.65 1.52
CA LYS A 153 0.09 -10.12 0.60
C LYS A 153 0.74 -8.83 1.12
N PHE A 154 0.16 -8.20 2.14
CA PHE A 154 0.70 -7.00 2.77
C PHE A 154 0.33 -7.04 4.26
N PRO A 155 1.27 -6.74 5.18
CA PRO A 155 0.98 -6.73 6.62
C PRO A 155 0.12 -5.51 7.01
N LEU A 156 -0.78 -5.67 7.97
CA LEU A 156 -1.54 -4.58 8.58
C LEU A 156 -1.55 -4.73 10.10
N GLY A 157 -1.83 -3.63 10.80
CA GLY A 157 -1.91 -3.62 12.26
C GLY A 157 -0.53 -3.68 12.90
N TYR A 158 -0.44 -4.20 14.13
CA TYR A 158 0.83 -4.24 14.85
C TYR A 158 1.73 -5.39 14.41
N TRP A 159 3.00 -5.06 14.16
CA TRP A 159 4.06 -5.99 13.80
C TRP A 159 5.38 -5.61 14.46
N LYS A 160 6.25 -6.60 14.66
CA LYS A 160 7.65 -6.42 15.07
C LYS A 160 8.61 -6.68 13.91
N GLN A 161 9.80 -6.11 13.98
CA GLN A 161 10.88 -6.45 13.07
C GLN A 161 11.30 -7.91 13.28
N GLY A 162 11.53 -8.64 12.19
CA GLY A 162 11.81 -10.08 12.19
C GLY A 162 10.59 -10.95 12.50
N GLU A 163 9.40 -10.38 12.71
CA GLU A 163 8.19 -11.17 12.93
C GLU A 163 7.78 -11.88 11.65
N VAL A 164 7.46 -13.17 11.79
CA VAL A 164 6.99 -14.04 10.71
C VAL A 164 5.58 -14.50 11.00
N ARG A 165 4.66 -14.28 10.05
CA ARG A 165 3.32 -14.88 10.10
C ARG A 165 3.03 -15.67 8.84
N THR A 166 2.40 -16.82 9.03
CA THR A 166 1.98 -17.71 7.95
C THR A 166 0.47 -17.77 7.91
N TYR A 167 -0.08 -17.52 6.73
CA TYR A 167 -1.52 -17.48 6.49
C TYR A 167 -1.95 -18.73 5.71
N PRO A 168 -3.05 -19.38 6.13
CA PRO A 168 -3.58 -20.53 5.41
C PRO A 168 -4.05 -20.06 4.04
N SER A 169 -3.71 -20.81 2.98
CA SER A 169 -4.33 -20.77 1.66
C SER A 169 -3.88 -22.03 0.89
N ARG A 170 -4.32 -22.24 -0.36
CA ARG A 170 -3.92 -23.43 -1.15
C ARG A 170 -2.40 -23.61 -1.22
N ALA A 171 -1.67 -22.51 -1.36
CA ALA A 171 -0.22 -22.44 -1.18
C ALA A 171 0.03 -21.39 -0.11
N PRO A 172 0.46 -21.77 1.12
CA PRO A 172 0.58 -20.86 2.26
C PRO A 172 1.29 -19.57 1.90
N ARG A 173 0.86 -18.46 2.51
CA ARG A 173 1.50 -17.15 2.33
C ARG A 173 2.22 -16.79 3.60
N THR A 174 3.51 -16.52 3.50
CA THR A 174 4.31 -16.10 4.65
C THR A 174 4.73 -14.66 4.46
N ILE A 175 4.61 -13.86 5.52
CA ILE A 175 5.15 -12.50 5.59
C ILE A 175 6.17 -12.47 6.71
N GLU A 176 7.37 -11.98 6.40
CA GLU A 176 8.44 -11.67 7.35
C GLU A 176 8.75 -10.18 7.28
N ILE A 177 8.76 -9.48 8.41
CA ILE A 177 9.17 -8.07 8.44
C ILE A 177 10.69 -7.99 8.44
N ILE A 178 11.26 -7.47 7.35
CA ILE A 178 12.71 -7.33 7.20
C ILE A 178 13.18 -6.03 7.86
N GLU A 179 12.50 -4.93 7.55
CA GLU A 179 12.79 -3.60 8.09
C GLU A 179 11.47 -2.93 8.44
N LEU A 180 11.21 -2.81 9.75
CA LEU A 180 9.90 -2.36 10.25
C LEU A 180 9.72 -0.85 10.09
N ASP A 181 10.79 -0.08 10.24
CA ASP A 181 10.81 1.38 10.14
C ASP A 181 12.13 1.86 9.54
N GLY A 182 12.26 1.72 8.23
CA GLY A 182 13.44 2.13 7.46
C GLY A 182 13.46 3.64 7.19
N PRO A 183 14.40 4.11 6.34
CA PRO A 183 14.47 5.51 5.94
C PRO A 183 13.12 6.06 5.47
N ASP A 184 12.77 7.28 5.86
CA ASP A 184 11.47 7.91 5.61
C ASP A 184 10.26 7.09 6.10
N HIS A 185 10.45 6.30 7.15
CA HIS A 185 9.49 5.34 7.70
C HIS A 185 9.00 4.31 6.67
N CYS A 186 9.81 3.97 5.66
CA CYS A 186 9.48 2.89 4.75
C CYS A 186 9.41 1.55 5.49
N LEU A 187 8.54 0.66 5.01
CA LEU A 187 8.41 -0.71 5.47
C LEU A 187 8.96 -1.64 4.38
N THR A 188 9.84 -2.56 4.77
CA THR A 188 10.30 -3.66 3.91
C THR A 188 9.89 -4.99 4.52
N PHE A 189 9.19 -5.81 3.75
CA PHE A 189 8.80 -7.16 4.17
C PHE A 189 9.03 -8.17 3.05
N ARG A 190 9.37 -9.40 3.43
CA ARG A 190 9.47 -10.55 2.53
C ARG A 190 8.12 -11.24 2.46
N TRP A 191 7.69 -11.58 1.25
CA TRP A 191 6.47 -12.32 1.00
C TRP A 191 6.76 -13.59 0.21
N ILE A 192 6.41 -14.72 0.80
CA ILE A 192 6.72 -16.05 0.30
C ILE A 192 5.43 -16.81 -0.04
N VAL A 193 5.46 -17.57 -1.13
CA VAL A 193 4.38 -18.44 -1.59
C VAL A 193 4.83 -19.90 -1.48
N GLY A 194 4.10 -20.69 -0.69
CA GLY A 194 4.48 -22.08 -0.43
C GLY A 194 5.89 -22.15 0.12
N GLU A 195 6.78 -22.86 -0.56
CA GLU A 195 8.19 -23.00 -0.19
C GLU A 195 9.11 -21.91 -0.78
N GLY A 196 8.57 -20.95 -1.56
CA GLY A 196 9.40 -19.91 -2.19
C GLY A 196 10.37 -20.46 -3.24
N LYS A 197 10.04 -21.57 -3.90
CA LYS A 197 10.90 -22.18 -4.94
C LYS A 197 10.50 -21.83 -6.37
N GLY A 198 9.29 -21.30 -6.58
CA GLY A 198 8.80 -20.91 -7.88
C GLY A 198 9.18 -19.47 -8.25
N ARG A 199 9.18 -19.15 -9.54
CA ARG A 199 9.50 -17.81 -10.02
C ARG A 199 8.54 -16.76 -9.44
N ASN A 200 9.07 -15.69 -8.85
CA ASN A 200 8.32 -14.63 -8.15
C ASN A 200 7.53 -15.12 -6.92
N ASP A 201 7.85 -16.30 -6.39
CA ASP A 201 7.23 -16.82 -5.17
C ASP A 201 7.97 -16.37 -3.90
N ASP A 202 9.11 -15.69 -4.02
CA ASP A 202 9.86 -15.13 -2.89
C ASP A 202 10.37 -13.74 -3.25
N ASN A 203 9.79 -12.71 -2.63
CA ASN A 203 10.15 -11.32 -2.95
C ASN A 203 10.11 -10.44 -1.71
N ASN A 204 11.01 -9.47 -1.66
CA ASN A 204 10.92 -8.35 -0.70
C ASN A 204 10.18 -7.20 -1.37
N TYR A 205 9.22 -6.63 -0.65
CA TYR A 205 8.46 -5.46 -1.08
C TYR A 205 8.75 -4.30 -0.13
N THR A 206 8.95 -3.12 -0.71
CA THR A 206 9.12 -1.87 0.05
C THR A 206 7.94 -0.95 -0.22
N PHE A 207 7.39 -0.39 0.86
CA PHE A 207 6.31 0.59 0.81
C PHE A 207 6.66 1.79 1.67
N CYS A 208 6.33 2.99 1.21
CA CYS A 208 6.72 4.23 1.89
C CYS A 208 5.53 5.19 2.08
N PRO A 209 5.50 5.93 3.19
CA PRO A 209 4.55 7.00 3.42
C PRO A 209 4.34 7.93 2.23
N GLY A 210 3.08 8.25 1.93
CA GLY A 210 2.69 9.17 0.86
C GLY A 210 3.03 8.71 -0.56
N ARG A 211 3.68 7.54 -0.72
CA ARG A 211 4.12 6.99 -2.00
C ARG A 211 3.49 5.64 -2.30
N GLY A 212 3.22 4.83 -1.28
CA GLY A 212 2.73 3.47 -1.46
C GLY A 212 3.86 2.54 -1.88
N PHE A 213 3.62 1.68 -2.87
CA PHE A 213 4.58 0.68 -3.34
C PHE A 213 5.77 1.31 -4.09
N THR A 214 7.00 1.12 -3.60
CA THR A 214 8.19 1.82 -4.14
C THR A 214 9.28 0.90 -4.68
N ASN A 215 9.40 -0.33 -4.19
CA ASN A 215 10.42 -1.25 -4.68
C ASN A 215 10.06 -2.72 -4.49
N ILE A 216 10.51 -3.55 -5.41
CA ILE A 216 10.53 -5.00 -5.28
C ILE A 216 11.92 -5.57 -5.53
N LEU A 217 12.32 -6.54 -4.72
CA LEU A 217 13.49 -7.39 -4.93
C LEU A 217 13.02 -8.84 -5.07
N HIS A 218 13.41 -9.51 -6.15
CA HIS A 218 13.18 -10.93 -6.34
C HIS A 218 14.32 -11.72 -5.68
N ASN A 219 13.99 -12.57 -4.71
CA ASN A 219 14.99 -13.42 -4.04
C ASN A 219 15.25 -14.72 -4.82
N ASN A 220 14.33 -15.07 -5.72
CA ASN A 220 14.38 -16.26 -6.54
C ASN A 220 13.99 -15.95 -8.01
N GLU A 221 15.00 -15.73 -8.85
CA GLU A 221 14.82 -15.56 -10.30
C GLU A 221 15.03 -16.88 -11.07
#